data_AF-A0A954VS74-F1
#
_entry.id   AF-A0A954VS74-F1
#
_cell.length_a   1.000
_cell.length_b   1.000
_cell.length_c   1.000
_cell.angle_alpha   90.00
_cell.angle_beta   90.00
_cell.angle_gamma   90.00
#
_symmetry.space_group_name_H-M   'P 1'
#
loop_
_entity.id
_entity.type
_entity.pdbx_description
1 polymer ?
#
loop_
_entity_poly.entity_id
_entity_poly.type
_entity_poly.pdbx_seq_one_letter_code
_entity_poly.pdbx_strand_id
1 'polypeptide(L)'
;MHSVFISYSHVDSAIADSICTALEAANVSYFRDVKSIDWGDGINEEVRTALLESQSILAIISRASLQSVWVPFEVGYCSALGRKVLPFLVQPLLDLPGYISGVKYLSNLDDVSAYFSRPIREWAPSRTAASKPKPDVRVTYSPAIARDYRGGTTTIVAISVSNHDDKPVYISDVGLLTKDEMKLQITNDPLTGQPYYRITLNPGERMDVRITRDAFGPSGPFAPNGIDPTDVIDVVATDEIGRQFFADSTNLVATLFELFPERKSQLTK
;
A
#
# COMPACT_ATOMS: atom_id res chain seq x y z
N MET A 1 17.24 -4.06 -10.83
CA MET A 1 15.79 -3.95 -11.15
C MET A 1 15.25 -5.35 -11.38
N HIS A 2 14.49 -5.84 -10.41
CA HIS A 2 13.86 -7.17 -10.46
C HIS A 2 12.44 -7.02 -10.99
N SER A 3 12.01 -7.90 -11.90
CA SER A 3 10.65 -7.87 -12.47
C SER A 3 9.67 -8.70 -11.64
N VAL A 4 10.18 -9.70 -10.91
CA VAL A 4 9.40 -10.69 -10.17
C VAL A 4 9.99 -10.94 -8.78
N PHE A 5 9.19 -10.79 -7.73
CA PHE A 5 9.53 -11.28 -6.38
C PHE A 5 9.01 -12.71 -6.22
N ILE A 6 9.83 -13.64 -5.74
CA ILE A 6 9.44 -15.04 -5.52
C ILE A 6 9.25 -15.28 -4.02
N SER A 7 8.00 -15.49 -3.63
CA SER A 7 7.58 -15.83 -2.26
C SER A 7 7.32 -17.33 -2.16
N TYR A 8 7.95 -18.02 -1.22
CA TYR A 8 7.82 -19.47 -1.04
C TYR A 8 8.14 -19.90 0.40
N SER A 9 7.72 -21.11 0.77
CA SER A 9 8.20 -21.76 1.99
C SER A 9 9.54 -22.45 1.72
N HIS A 10 10.46 -22.47 2.70
CA HIS A 10 11.74 -23.19 2.58
C HIS A 10 11.59 -24.65 2.13
N VAL A 11 10.48 -25.31 2.47
CA VAL A 11 10.16 -26.67 2.04
C VAL A 11 9.99 -26.79 0.53
N ASP A 12 9.59 -25.71 -0.14
CA ASP A 12 9.35 -25.63 -1.59
C ASP A 12 10.56 -25.08 -2.37
N SER A 13 11.75 -25.02 -1.74
CA SER A 13 12.95 -24.43 -2.33
C SER A 13 13.31 -25.05 -3.70
N ALA A 14 13.17 -26.37 -3.86
CA ALA A 14 13.43 -27.05 -5.13
C ALA A 14 12.48 -26.61 -6.26
N ILE A 15 11.25 -26.21 -5.92
CA ILE A 15 10.29 -25.68 -6.88
C ILE A 15 10.64 -24.23 -7.20
N ALA A 16 11.02 -23.45 -6.20
CA ALA A 16 11.54 -22.09 -6.40
C ALA A 16 12.76 -22.09 -7.33
N ASP A 17 13.71 -23.02 -7.15
CA ASP A 17 14.86 -23.22 -8.04
C ASP A 17 14.41 -23.45 -9.50
N SER A 18 13.45 -24.36 -9.69
CA SER A 18 12.94 -24.69 -11.01
C SER A 18 12.25 -23.50 -11.70
N ILE A 19 11.53 -22.68 -10.91
CA ILE A 19 10.90 -21.44 -11.38
C ILE A 19 11.95 -20.39 -11.72
N CYS A 20 13.01 -20.24 -10.91
CA CYS A 20 14.13 -19.37 -11.21
C CYS A 20 14.78 -19.72 -12.55
N THR A 21 15.08 -21.00 -12.79
CA THR A 21 15.62 -21.47 -14.07
C THR A 21 14.68 -21.14 -15.24
N ALA A 22 13.36 -21.30 -15.05
CA ALA A 22 12.36 -20.97 -16.07
C ALA A 22 12.30 -19.46 -16.37
N LEU A 23 12.49 -18.60 -15.36
CA LEU A 23 12.54 -17.14 -15.51
C LEU A 23 13.83 -16.68 -16.19
N GLU A 24 14.98 -17.30 -15.85
CA GLU A 24 16.28 -17.04 -16.50
C GLU A 24 16.24 -17.39 -17.99
N ALA A 25 15.68 -18.55 -18.33
CA ALA A 25 15.49 -18.96 -19.72
C ALA A 25 14.58 -17.99 -20.51
N ALA A 26 13.68 -17.30 -19.82
CA ALA A 26 12.81 -16.25 -20.37
C ALA A 26 13.42 -14.84 -20.31
N ASN A 27 14.68 -14.71 -19.85
CA ASN A 27 15.39 -13.44 -19.66
C ASN A 27 14.66 -12.44 -18.74
N VAL A 28 14.01 -12.96 -17.69
CA VAL A 28 13.27 -12.17 -16.69
C VAL A 28 14.06 -12.05 -15.40
N SER A 29 14.29 -10.82 -14.96
CA SER A 29 14.95 -10.56 -13.67
C SER A 29 14.03 -10.90 -12.51
N TYR A 30 14.55 -11.59 -11.49
CA TYR A 30 13.77 -11.98 -10.33
C TYR A 30 14.56 -11.74 -9.04
N PHE A 31 13.84 -11.62 -7.92
CA PHE A 31 14.38 -11.67 -6.58
C PHE A 31 13.80 -12.90 -5.89
N ARG A 32 14.66 -13.76 -5.35
CA ARG A 32 14.26 -14.93 -4.57
C ARG A 32 14.65 -14.70 -3.13
N ASP A 33 13.68 -14.73 -2.24
CA ASP A 33 13.98 -14.65 -0.81
C ASP A 33 14.56 -15.99 -0.32
N VAL A 34 15.82 -16.00 0.11
CA VAL A 34 16.48 -17.22 0.64
C VAL A 34 16.49 -17.22 2.17
N LYS A 35 15.94 -16.21 2.84
CA LYS A 35 16.11 -16.04 4.28
C LYS A 35 14.90 -16.54 5.08
N SER A 36 15.16 -17.35 6.10
CA SER A 36 14.19 -17.69 7.13
C SER A 36 14.05 -16.50 8.08
N ILE A 37 12.95 -15.76 7.96
CA ILE A 37 12.59 -14.73 8.95
C ILE A 37 11.84 -15.44 10.08
N ASP A 38 12.38 -15.40 11.30
CA ASP A 38 11.80 -16.09 12.46
C ASP A 38 10.74 -15.20 13.15
N TRP A 39 9.97 -15.79 14.07
CA TRP A 39 8.91 -15.08 14.77
C TRP A 39 9.44 -13.90 15.60
N GLY A 40 9.05 -12.68 15.23
CA GLY A 40 9.46 -11.45 15.90
C GLY A 40 10.56 -10.67 15.18
N ASP A 41 11.15 -11.23 14.12
CA ASP A 41 12.09 -10.50 13.27
C ASP A 41 11.34 -9.54 12.34
N GLY A 42 11.88 -8.32 12.21
CA GLY A 42 11.40 -7.35 11.21
C GLY A 42 11.74 -7.82 9.79
N ILE A 43 10.94 -7.39 8.81
CA ILE A 43 11.25 -7.60 7.39
C ILE A 43 12.60 -6.97 7.10
N ASN A 44 13.53 -7.76 6.54
CA ASN A 44 14.83 -7.24 6.16
C ASN A 44 14.65 -6.15 5.08
N GLU A 45 15.39 -5.05 5.21
CA GLU A 45 15.40 -3.94 4.24
C GLU A 45 15.64 -4.42 2.80
N GLU A 46 16.42 -5.48 2.62
CA GLU A 46 16.65 -6.12 1.32
C GLU A 46 15.36 -6.71 0.72
N VAL A 47 14.58 -7.42 1.53
CA VAL A 47 13.28 -8.00 1.14
C VAL A 47 12.25 -6.91 0.87
N ARG A 48 12.20 -5.88 1.73
CA ARG A 48 11.34 -4.71 1.54
C ARG A 48 11.64 -3.99 0.23
N THR A 49 12.93 -3.74 -0.05
CA THR A 49 13.38 -3.11 -1.29
C THR A 49 13.02 -3.96 -2.49
N ALA A 50 13.25 -5.27 -2.43
CA ALA A 50 12.89 -6.19 -3.51
C ALA A 50 11.38 -6.24 -3.78
N LEU A 51 10.54 -6.19 -2.74
CA LEU A 51 9.08 -6.10 -2.87
C LEU A 51 8.63 -4.78 -3.54
N LEU A 52 9.31 -3.66 -3.24
CA LEU A 52 9.02 -2.35 -3.82
C LEU A 52 9.44 -2.26 -5.30
N GLU A 53 10.63 -2.79 -5.62
CA GLU A 53 11.19 -2.78 -6.97
C GLU A 53 10.50 -3.76 -7.92
N SER A 54 9.93 -4.84 -7.39
CA SER A 54 9.29 -5.88 -8.20
C SER A 54 7.95 -5.43 -8.76
N GLN A 55 7.73 -5.70 -10.05
CA GLN A 55 6.47 -5.39 -10.74
C GLN A 55 5.36 -6.42 -10.45
N SER A 56 5.76 -7.63 -10.10
CA SER A 56 4.87 -8.74 -9.78
C SER A 56 5.46 -9.60 -8.66
N ILE A 57 4.59 -10.30 -7.96
CA ILE A 57 4.96 -11.34 -6.99
C ILE A 57 4.49 -12.69 -7.52
N LEU A 58 5.39 -13.66 -7.56
CA LEU A 58 5.08 -15.06 -7.78
C LEU A 58 5.07 -15.75 -6.41
N ALA A 59 3.88 -16.13 -5.95
CA ALA A 59 3.69 -16.77 -4.65
C ALA A 59 3.53 -18.28 -4.86
N ILE A 60 4.49 -19.07 -4.39
CA ILE A 60 4.45 -20.54 -4.44
C ILE A 60 3.52 -21.03 -3.33
N ILE A 61 2.37 -21.56 -3.74
CA ILE A 61 1.31 -22.05 -2.87
C ILE A 61 1.41 -23.57 -2.74
N SER A 62 1.89 -24.00 -1.59
CA SER A 62 1.90 -25.36 -1.08
C SER A 62 1.21 -25.44 0.28
N ARG A 63 0.93 -26.65 0.79
CA ARG A 63 0.48 -26.82 2.19
C ARG A 63 1.42 -26.16 3.20
N ALA A 64 2.73 -26.18 2.96
CA ALA A 64 3.71 -25.57 3.85
C ALA A 64 3.64 -24.03 3.79
N SER A 65 3.48 -23.46 2.60
CA SER A 65 3.30 -22.01 2.42
C SER A 65 2.01 -21.48 3.08
N LEU A 66 0.94 -22.29 3.11
CA LEU A 66 -0.33 -21.92 3.74
C LEU A 66 -0.26 -21.91 5.27
N GLN A 67 0.71 -22.61 5.84
CA GLN A 67 1.03 -22.55 7.27
C GLN A 67 2.08 -21.47 7.59
N SER A 68 2.64 -20.82 6.56
CA SER A 68 3.58 -19.71 6.73
C SER A 68 2.81 -18.42 7.01
N VAL A 69 3.26 -17.65 8.00
CA VAL A 69 2.74 -16.31 8.27
C VAL A 69 3.27 -15.28 7.26
N TRP A 70 4.39 -15.57 6.60
CA TRP A 70 5.05 -14.64 5.70
C TRP A 70 4.42 -14.58 4.31
N VAL A 71 4.02 -15.71 3.75
CA VAL A 71 3.43 -15.76 2.39
C VAL A 71 2.14 -14.92 2.29
N PRO A 72 1.17 -15.00 3.24
CA PRO A 72 0.01 -14.11 3.25
C PRO A 72 0.39 -12.63 3.39
N PHE A 73 1.40 -12.33 4.22
CA PHE A 73 1.86 -10.97 4.45
C PHE A 73 2.43 -10.35 3.15
N GLU A 74 3.32 -11.06 2.46
CA GLU A 74 3.95 -10.58 1.22
C GLU A 74 2.94 -10.44 0.08
N VAL A 75 2.03 -11.40 -0.05
CA VAL A 75 0.92 -11.33 -1.02
C VAL A 75 0.02 -10.13 -0.72
N GLY A 76 -0.31 -9.89 0.56
CA GLY A 76 -1.09 -8.74 0.98
C GLY A 76 -0.36 -7.41 0.71
N TYR A 77 0.93 -7.34 1.03
CA TYR A 77 1.76 -6.17 0.81
C TYR A 77 1.89 -5.82 -0.68
N CYS A 78 2.21 -6.79 -1.53
CA CYS A 78 2.26 -6.59 -2.98
C CYS A 78 0.89 -6.22 -3.57
N SER A 79 -0.19 -6.84 -3.09
CA SER A 79 -1.56 -6.49 -3.51
C SER A 79 -1.89 -5.04 -3.16
N ALA A 80 -1.52 -4.58 -1.96
CA ALA A 80 -1.72 -3.20 -1.51
C ALA A 80 -0.92 -2.19 -2.33
N LEU A 81 0.23 -2.59 -2.89
CA LEU A 81 1.02 -1.81 -3.83
C LEU A 81 0.49 -1.84 -5.28
N GLY A 82 -0.66 -2.49 -5.53
CA GLY A 82 -1.22 -2.66 -6.87
C GLY A 82 -0.37 -3.54 -7.79
N ARG A 83 0.56 -4.32 -7.21
CA ARG A 83 1.40 -5.26 -7.95
C ARG A 83 0.62 -6.52 -8.26
N LYS A 84 0.98 -7.16 -9.36
CA LYS A 84 0.29 -8.38 -9.79
C LYS A 84 0.74 -9.57 -8.96
N VAL A 85 -0.21 -10.24 -8.31
CA VAL A 85 0.01 -11.51 -7.62
C VAL A 85 -0.21 -12.67 -8.60
N LEU A 86 0.77 -13.56 -8.69
CA LEU A 86 0.77 -14.76 -9.51
C LEU A 86 0.94 -15.98 -8.60
N PRO A 87 -0.16 -16.62 -8.17
CA PRO A 87 -0.07 -17.84 -7.39
C PRO A 87 0.47 -18.98 -8.26
N PHE A 88 1.45 -19.75 -7.76
CA PHE A 88 1.92 -20.99 -8.35
C PHE A 88 1.54 -22.16 -7.45
N LEU A 89 0.60 -23.01 -7.88
CA LEU A 89 0.13 -24.14 -7.06
C LEU A 89 1.04 -25.36 -7.22
N VAL A 90 1.62 -25.80 -6.11
CA VAL A 90 2.47 -27.00 -6.06
C VAL A 90 1.65 -28.28 -6.13
N GLN A 91 0.47 -28.30 -5.49
CA GLN A 91 -0.43 -29.46 -5.50
C GLN A 91 -1.81 -29.06 -6.03
N PRO A 92 -2.46 -29.92 -6.85
CA PRO A 92 -3.86 -29.74 -7.17
C PRO A 92 -4.72 -29.92 -5.90
N LEU A 93 -5.78 -29.13 -5.76
CA LEU A 93 -6.77 -29.21 -4.67
C LEU A 93 -6.29 -28.69 -3.29
N LEU A 94 -5.61 -27.54 -3.27
CA LEU A 94 -5.38 -26.80 -2.04
C LEU A 94 -6.62 -25.96 -1.67
N ASP A 95 -6.96 -25.92 -0.38
CA ASP A 95 -7.95 -24.99 0.14
C ASP A 95 -7.32 -23.60 0.16
N LEU A 96 -7.69 -22.78 -0.82
CA LEU A 96 -7.07 -21.49 -1.05
C LEU A 96 -7.69 -20.44 -0.12
N PRO A 97 -6.89 -19.75 0.71
CA PRO A 97 -7.39 -18.69 1.56
C PRO A 97 -7.96 -17.53 0.74
N GLY A 98 -8.85 -16.76 1.37
CA GLY A 98 -9.67 -15.74 0.69
C GLY A 98 -8.89 -14.77 -0.19
N TYR A 99 -7.66 -14.40 0.21
CA TYR A 99 -6.78 -13.48 -0.51
C TYR A 99 -6.23 -14.03 -1.85
N ILE A 100 -6.35 -15.33 -2.12
CA ILE A 100 -5.98 -15.96 -3.41
C ILE A 100 -7.11 -16.80 -4.04
N SER A 101 -8.22 -17.03 -3.34
CA SER A 101 -9.34 -17.88 -3.78
C SER A 101 -10.03 -17.48 -5.11
N GLY A 102 -9.86 -16.24 -5.56
CA GLY A 102 -10.45 -15.71 -6.81
C GLY A 102 -9.45 -15.43 -7.94
N VAL A 103 -8.17 -15.79 -7.78
CA VAL A 103 -7.09 -15.42 -8.72
C VAL A 103 -6.72 -16.62 -9.58
N LYS A 104 -6.49 -16.40 -10.89
CA LYS A 104 -5.93 -17.44 -11.77
C LYS A 104 -4.51 -17.78 -11.32
N TYR A 105 -4.20 -19.07 -11.29
CA TYR A 105 -2.90 -19.57 -10.86
C TYR A 105 -2.14 -20.26 -11.99
N LEU A 106 -0.82 -20.34 -11.81
CA LEU A 106 0.10 -21.16 -12.58
C LEU A 106 0.23 -22.51 -11.85
N SER A 107 0.40 -23.60 -12.59
CA SER A 107 0.58 -24.93 -11.97
C SER A 107 1.64 -25.80 -12.66
N ASN A 108 2.35 -25.24 -13.64
CA ASN A 108 3.47 -25.88 -14.32
C ASN A 108 4.47 -24.82 -14.79
N LEU A 109 5.71 -25.24 -15.05
CA LEU A 109 6.81 -24.35 -15.43
C LEU A 109 6.65 -23.77 -16.84
N ASP A 110 6.01 -24.51 -17.75
CA ASP A 110 5.76 -24.04 -19.12
C ASP A 110 4.86 -22.80 -19.12
N ASP A 111 3.83 -22.77 -18.25
CA ASP A 111 2.95 -21.62 -18.06
C ASP A 111 3.68 -20.43 -17.43
N VAL A 112 4.65 -20.68 -16.55
CA VAL A 112 5.52 -19.62 -15.99
C VAL A 112 6.31 -18.98 -17.14
N SER A 113 7.04 -19.79 -17.91
CA SER A 113 7.80 -19.28 -19.06
C SER A 113 6.91 -18.62 -20.10
N ALA A 114 5.74 -19.18 -20.40
CA ALA A 114 4.78 -18.61 -21.37
C ALA A 114 4.14 -17.30 -20.89
N TYR A 115 4.00 -17.11 -19.58
CA TYR A 115 3.51 -15.86 -19.02
C TYR A 115 4.55 -14.74 -19.15
N PHE A 116 5.81 -15.06 -18.83
CA PHE A 116 6.92 -14.10 -18.75
C PHE A 116 7.66 -13.84 -20.07
N SER A 117 7.57 -14.77 -21.04
CA SER A 117 8.12 -14.60 -22.39
C SER A 117 7.27 -13.70 -23.30
N ARG A 118 6.05 -13.37 -22.89
CA ARG A 118 5.23 -12.38 -23.59
C ARG A 118 5.93 -11.03 -23.46
N PRO A 119 6.14 -10.26 -24.55
CA PRO A 119 6.66 -8.91 -24.44
C PRO A 119 5.80 -8.20 -23.41
N ILE A 120 6.46 -7.61 -22.39
CA ILE A 120 5.81 -6.77 -21.39
C ILE A 120 5.09 -5.69 -22.20
N ARG A 121 3.81 -5.92 -22.52
CA ARG A 121 2.91 -4.88 -22.95
C ARG A 121 3.03 -3.89 -21.81
N GLU A 122 3.57 -2.69 -22.08
CA GLU A 122 3.65 -1.62 -21.09
C GLU A 122 2.45 -1.77 -20.17
N TRP A 123 2.72 -2.04 -18.89
CA TRP A 123 1.68 -2.04 -17.90
C TRP A 123 1.21 -0.58 -17.80
N ALA A 124 0.34 -0.20 -18.72
CA ALA A 124 -0.67 0.79 -18.46
C ALA A 124 -1.62 0.12 -17.45
N PRO A 125 -1.92 0.76 -16.31
CA PRO A 125 -2.86 0.21 -15.34
C PRO A 125 -4.13 -0.22 -16.08
N SER A 126 -4.46 -1.50 -15.96
CA SER A 126 -5.53 -2.13 -16.71
C SER A 126 -6.89 -1.42 -16.49
N ARG A 127 -7.30 -0.59 -17.44
CA ARG A 127 -8.62 0.08 -17.51
C ARG A 127 -9.78 -0.83 -17.96
N THR A 128 -9.67 -2.16 -17.79
CA THR A 128 -10.64 -3.09 -18.41
C THR A 128 -10.87 -4.39 -17.62
N ALA A 129 -11.01 -4.30 -16.30
CA ALA A 129 -12.27 -4.84 -15.75
C ALA A 129 -13.28 -3.71 -15.95
N ALA A 130 -14.55 -3.99 -16.26
CA ALA A 130 -15.56 -2.96 -16.02
C ALA A 130 -15.49 -2.68 -14.52
N SER A 131 -14.71 -1.66 -14.13
CA SER A 131 -14.55 -1.30 -12.74
C SER A 131 -15.96 -1.03 -12.29
N LYS A 132 -16.42 -1.74 -11.26
CA LYS A 132 -17.63 -1.29 -10.56
C LYS A 132 -17.43 0.22 -10.38
N PRO A 133 -18.42 1.04 -10.78
CA PRO A 133 -18.26 2.49 -10.76
C PRO A 133 -17.66 2.87 -9.43
N LYS A 134 -16.62 3.71 -9.48
CA LYS A 134 -15.95 4.16 -8.28
C LYS A 134 -17.01 4.81 -7.39
N PRO A 135 -17.13 4.41 -6.12
CA PRO A 135 -18.14 4.97 -5.25
C PRO A 135 -17.91 6.48 -5.09
N ASP A 136 -18.98 7.25 -4.86
CA ASP A 136 -18.86 8.67 -4.56
C ASP A 136 -18.31 8.83 -3.14
N VAL A 137 -16.99 8.80 -3.01
CA VAL A 137 -16.29 9.13 -1.77
C VAL A 137 -15.57 10.44 -1.96
N ARG A 138 -15.76 11.35 -1.01
CA ARG A 138 -15.16 12.68 -1.02
C ARG A 138 -14.11 12.76 0.06
N VAL A 139 -12.91 13.15 -0.36
CA VAL A 139 -11.81 13.50 0.53
C VAL A 139 -11.70 15.01 0.55
N THR A 140 -11.75 15.58 1.74
CA THR A 140 -11.60 17.01 1.96
C THR A 140 -10.59 17.24 3.06
N TYR A 141 -10.03 18.44 3.11
CA TYR A 141 -9.13 18.85 4.18
C TYR A 141 -9.43 20.29 4.58
N SER A 142 -9.16 20.62 5.83
CA SER A 142 -9.30 21.98 6.34
C SER A 142 -8.31 22.23 7.49
N PRO A 143 -7.79 23.46 7.61
CA PRO A 143 -7.06 23.84 8.81
C PRO A 143 -8.05 23.94 9.98
N ALA A 144 -7.64 23.44 11.13
CA ALA A 144 -8.43 23.50 12.36
C ALA A 144 -7.53 23.70 13.58
N ILE A 145 -8.14 24.12 14.70
CA ILE A 145 -7.46 24.19 15.99
C ILE A 145 -8.02 23.08 16.86
N ALA A 146 -7.16 22.16 17.27
CA ALA A 146 -7.50 21.16 18.26
C ALA A 146 -7.14 21.65 19.65
N ARG A 147 -7.97 21.31 20.64
CA ARG A 147 -7.68 21.53 22.05
C ARG A 147 -7.51 20.18 22.73
N ASP A 148 -6.40 19.99 23.43
CA ASP A 148 -6.18 18.80 24.24
C ASP A 148 -6.99 18.85 25.54
N TYR A 149 -7.01 17.74 26.28
CA TYR A 149 -7.73 17.62 27.56
C TYR A 149 -7.16 18.49 28.68
N ARG A 150 -5.97 19.08 28.49
CA ARG A 150 -5.31 20.00 29.44
C ARG A 150 -5.56 21.47 29.07
N GLY A 151 -6.31 21.73 28.01
CA GLY A 151 -6.63 23.08 27.53
C GLY A 151 -5.59 23.68 26.58
N GLY A 152 -4.52 22.94 26.25
CA GLY A 152 -3.54 23.34 25.25
C GLY A 152 -4.15 23.32 23.86
N THR A 153 -3.85 24.33 23.05
CA THR A 153 -4.32 24.40 21.65
C THR A 153 -3.17 24.10 20.69
N THR A 154 -3.46 23.34 19.64
CA THR A 154 -2.52 23.07 18.56
C THR A 154 -3.23 23.18 17.21
N THR A 155 -2.52 23.69 16.19
CA THR A 155 -3.04 23.72 14.83
C THR A 155 -2.93 22.32 14.23
N ILE A 156 -4.00 21.91 13.56
CA ILE A 156 -4.07 20.66 12.83
C ILE A 156 -4.55 20.90 11.40
N VAL A 157 -4.26 19.95 10.53
CA VAL A 157 -5.03 19.76 9.29
C VAL A 157 -5.97 18.59 9.55
N ALA A 158 -7.27 18.85 9.47
CA ALA A 158 -8.31 17.84 9.56
C ALA A 158 -8.65 17.36 8.16
N ILE A 159 -8.43 16.08 7.89
CA ILE A 159 -8.81 15.38 6.67
C ILE A 159 -10.12 14.66 6.95
N SER A 160 -11.11 14.86 6.10
CA SER A 160 -12.39 14.16 6.19
C SER A 160 -12.60 13.28 4.96
N VAL A 161 -12.87 12.01 5.19
CA VAL A 161 -13.24 11.04 4.14
C VAL A 161 -14.70 10.69 4.37
N SER A 162 -15.56 11.02 3.40
CA SER A 162 -17.01 10.91 3.51
C SER A 162 -17.59 10.07 2.40
N ASN A 163 -18.54 9.20 2.73
CA ASN A 163 -19.25 8.36 1.78
C ASN A 163 -20.56 9.03 1.33
N HIS A 164 -20.62 9.40 0.05
CA HIS A 164 -21.79 9.96 -0.63
C HIS A 164 -22.48 8.95 -1.55
N ASP A 165 -22.00 7.70 -1.61
CA ASP A 165 -22.64 6.61 -2.33
C ASP A 165 -23.82 6.02 -1.53
N ASP A 166 -24.69 5.27 -2.22
CA ASP A 166 -25.85 4.58 -1.65
C ASP A 166 -25.48 3.25 -0.95
N LYS A 167 -24.19 2.87 -0.98
CA LYS A 167 -23.65 1.63 -0.42
C LYS A 167 -22.50 1.93 0.55
N PRO A 168 -22.26 1.04 1.54
CA PRO A 168 -21.07 1.14 2.38
C PRO A 168 -19.78 1.07 1.57
N VAL A 169 -18.80 1.86 1.98
CA VAL A 169 -17.43 1.84 1.43
C VAL A 169 -16.47 1.54 2.57
N TYR A 170 -15.46 0.72 2.28
CA TYR A 170 -14.51 0.29 3.28
C TYR A 170 -13.15 0.93 3.07
N ILE A 171 -12.78 1.85 3.96
CA ILE A 171 -11.53 2.60 3.87
C ILE A 171 -10.45 1.84 4.63
N SER A 172 -9.38 1.48 3.94
CA SER A 172 -8.23 0.76 4.50
C SER A 172 -7.17 1.70 5.05
N ASP A 173 -6.96 2.85 4.40
CA ASP A 173 -5.97 3.84 4.83
C ASP A 173 -6.27 5.26 4.31
N VAL A 174 -5.66 6.23 4.98
CA VAL A 174 -5.59 7.63 4.56
C VAL A 174 -4.13 8.07 4.67
N GLY A 175 -3.66 8.86 3.71
CA GLY A 175 -2.28 9.34 3.68
C GLY A 175 -2.09 10.62 2.88
N LEU A 176 -0.86 11.09 2.91
CA LEU A 176 -0.38 12.19 2.08
C LEU A 176 0.42 11.62 0.91
N LEU A 177 0.16 12.13 -0.30
CA LEU A 177 0.95 11.79 -1.48
C LEU A 177 2.05 12.83 -1.67
N THR A 178 3.28 12.39 -1.89
CA THR A 178 4.41 13.28 -2.19
C THR A 178 4.69 13.39 -3.68
N LYS A 179 5.52 14.37 -4.08
CA LYS A 179 6.03 14.54 -5.46
C LYS A 179 6.71 13.29 -6.02
N ASP A 180 7.35 12.50 -5.16
CA ASP A 180 8.04 11.26 -5.51
C ASP A 180 7.10 10.04 -5.53
N GLU A 181 5.78 10.28 -5.58
CA GLU A 181 4.72 9.26 -5.57
C GLU A 181 4.70 8.39 -4.31
N MET A 182 5.39 8.80 -3.25
CA MET A 182 5.36 8.10 -1.96
C MET A 182 4.06 8.43 -1.22
N LYS A 183 3.36 7.40 -0.76
CA LYS A 183 2.20 7.54 0.14
C LYS A 183 2.65 7.48 1.60
N LEU A 184 2.60 8.62 2.27
CA LEU A 184 2.82 8.76 3.71
C LEU A 184 1.54 8.41 4.46
N GLN A 185 1.47 7.18 4.96
CA GLN A 185 0.28 6.70 5.66
C GLN A 185 0.11 7.36 7.04
N ILE A 186 -1.12 7.77 7.37
CA ILE A 186 -1.47 8.32 8.67
C ILE A 186 -2.09 7.20 9.49
N THR A 187 -1.31 6.63 10.42
CA THR A 187 -1.71 5.42 11.14
C THR A 187 -2.28 5.68 12.51
N ASN A 188 -2.01 6.84 13.11
CA ASN A 188 -2.41 7.16 14.48
C ASN A 188 -2.89 8.59 14.60
N ASP A 189 -3.88 8.80 15.47
CA ASP A 189 -4.35 10.10 15.90
C ASP A 189 -3.23 10.80 16.68
N PRO A 190 -2.75 11.97 16.23
CA PRO A 190 -1.61 12.63 16.83
C PRO A 190 -1.88 13.24 18.21
N LEU A 191 -3.14 13.33 18.64
CA LEU A 191 -3.52 13.93 19.93
C LEU A 191 -3.76 12.86 21.00
N THR A 192 -4.33 11.72 20.60
CA THR A 192 -4.70 10.62 21.50
C THR A 192 -3.80 9.40 21.41
N GLY A 193 -2.98 9.32 20.35
CA GLY A 193 -2.16 8.15 20.01
C GLY A 193 -2.97 6.97 19.47
N GLN A 194 -4.30 7.08 19.43
CA GLN A 194 -5.19 6.00 19.00
C GLN A 194 -4.96 5.70 17.52
N PRO A 195 -4.71 4.45 17.12
CA PRO A 195 -4.55 4.11 15.73
C PRO A 195 -5.83 4.38 14.92
N TYR A 196 -5.67 4.89 13.71
CA TYR A 196 -6.72 4.90 12.70
C TYR A 196 -6.78 3.49 12.10
N TYR A 197 -7.75 2.70 12.56
CA TYR A 197 -8.02 1.39 11.99
C TYR A 197 -8.83 1.51 10.69
N ARG A 198 -8.81 0.43 9.91
CA ARG A 198 -9.76 0.16 8.83
C ARG A 198 -11.18 0.42 9.31
N ILE A 199 -11.95 1.21 8.55
CA ILE A 199 -13.33 1.55 8.89
C ILE A 199 -14.28 1.18 7.75
N THR A 200 -15.51 0.86 8.11
CA THR A 200 -16.64 0.90 7.17
C THR A 200 -17.29 2.27 7.29
N LEU A 201 -17.47 2.96 6.17
CA LEU A 201 -18.29 4.18 6.07
C LEU A 201 -19.62 3.81 5.42
N ASN A 202 -20.70 3.82 6.20
CA ASN A 202 -22.05 3.70 5.66
C ASN A 202 -22.44 4.97 4.86
N PRO A 203 -23.50 4.93 4.03
CA PRO A 203 -23.99 6.10 3.33
C PRO A 203 -24.20 7.30 4.26
N GLY A 204 -23.56 8.44 3.94
CA GLY A 204 -23.62 9.67 4.73
C GLY A 204 -22.65 9.74 5.91
N GLU A 205 -21.92 8.66 6.22
CA GLU A 205 -20.89 8.68 7.26
C GLU A 205 -19.58 9.28 6.77
N ARG A 206 -18.77 9.73 7.73
CA ARG A 206 -17.42 10.22 7.48
C ARG A 206 -16.46 9.77 8.57
N MET A 207 -15.18 9.66 8.22
CA MET A 207 -14.08 9.60 9.18
C MET A 207 -13.28 10.90 9.12
N ASP A 208 -12.77 11.34 10.27
CA ASP A 208 -11.90 12.49 10.37
C ASP A 208 -10.52 12.04 10.88
N VAL A 209 -9.49 12.31 10.08
CA VAL A 209 -8.07 12.04 10.33
C VAL A 209 -7.36 13.37 10.55
N ARG A 210 -6.36 13.41 11.43
CA ARG A 210 -5.70 14.66 11.83
C ARG A 210 -4.21 14.58 11.61
N ILE A 211 -3.62 15.72 11.24
CA ILE A 211 -2.17 15.90 11.13
C ILE A 211 -1.77 17.12 11.94
N THR A 212 -0.75 16.98 12.78
CA THR A 212 -0.13 18.08 13.52
C THR A 212 1.21 18.45 12.88
N ARG A 213 1.74 19.62 13.26
CA ARG A 213 3.10 20.05 12.89
C ARG A 213 4.15 18.98 13.23
N ASP A 214 4.00 18.33 14.39
CA ASP A 214 4.96 17.36 14.90
C ASP A 214 5.07 16.12 14.00
N ALA A 215 4.09 15.87 13.11
CA ALA A 215 4.15 14.81 12.12
C ALA A 215 5.39 14.89 11.21
N PHE A 216 5.82 16.12 10.90
CA PHE A 216 7.00 16.43 10.08
C PHE A 216 8.23 16.82 10.92
N GLY A 217 8.11 16.79 12.26
CA GLY A 217 9.22 17.08 13.16
C GLY A 217 10.21 15.92 13.24
N PRO A 218 11.39 16.10 13.88
CA PRO A 218 12.44 15.07 13.97
C PRO A 218 12.03 13.76 14.65
N SER A 219 10.92 13.77 15.38
CA SER A 219 10.39 12.64 16.15
C SER A 219 9.02 12.19 15.63
N GLY A 220 8.54 12.79 14.53
CA GLY A 220 7.23 12.51 13.94
C GLY A 220 7.21 11.24 13.08
N PRO A 221 6.03 10.70 12.75
CA PRO A 221 5.86 9.57 11.84
C PRO A 221 6.52 9.76 10.46
N PHE A 222 6.70 11.00 10.00
CA PHE A 222 7.34 11.28 8.71
C PHE A 222 8.84 11.61 8.84
N ALA A 223 9.38 11.65 10.07
CA ALA A 223 10.78 11.96 10.34
C ALA A 223 11.78 10.99 9.68
N PRO A 224 11.57 9.65 9.70
CA PRO A 224 12.49 8.73 9.04
C PRO A 224 12.65 8.98 7.53
N ASN A 225 11.63 9.60 6.93
CA ASN A 225 11.59 9.91 5.51
C ASN A 225 12.12 11.32 5.21
N GLY A 226 12.43 12.14 6.23
CA GLY A 226 12.96 13.50 6.05
C GLY A 226 12.07 14.43 5.25
N ILE A 227 10.76 14.18 5.20
CA ILE A 227 9.86 14.85 4.25
C ILE A 227 9.58 16.29 4.69
N ASP A 228 9.84 17.24 3.79
CA ASP A 228 9.38 18.61 3.95
C ASP A 228 7.88 18.69 3.57
N PRO A 229 7.04 19.40 4.34
CA PRO A 229 5.64 19.61 4.00
C PRO A 229 5.39 20.12 2.57
N THR A 230 6.35 20.83 1.97
CA THR A 230 6.28 21.31 0.58
C THR A 230 6.35 20.22 -0.48
N ASP A 231 6.73 19.00 -0.10
CA ASP A 231 6.76 17.84 -1.00
C ASP A 231 5.44 17.11 -1.07
N VAL A 232 4.47 17.47 -0.22
CA VAL A 232 3.11 16.92 -0.26
C VAL A 232 2.31 17.59 -1.38
N ILE A 233 1.72 16.78 -2.24
CA ILE A 233 0.92 17.23 -3.40
C ILE A 233 -0.56 16.91 -3.27
N ASP A 234 -0.94 15.87 -2.52
CA ASP A 234 -2.35 15.50 -2.35
C ASP A 234 -2.62 14.76 -1.04
N VAL A 235 -3.90 14.63 -0.68
CA VAL A 235 -4.41 13.70 0.32
C VAL A 235 -5.11 12.57 -0.41
N VAL A 236 -4.80 11.33 -0.01
CA VAL A 236 -5.39 10.14 -0.62
C VAL A 236 -6.00 9.25 0.45
N ALA A 237 -7.24 8.81 0.22
CA ALA A 237 -7.85 7.69 0.91
C ALA A 237 -7.85 6.47 0.00
N THR A 238 -7.59 5.28 0.55
CA THR A 238 -7.59 4.02 -0.19
C THR A 238 -8.68 3.11 0.35
N ASP A 239 -9.46 2.47 -0.52
CA ASP A 239 -10.35 1.38 -0.12
C ASP A 239 -9.64 0.02 -0.10
N GLU A 240 -10.31 -0.99 0.47
CA GLU A 240 -9.77 -2.34 0.63
C GLU A 240 -9.34 -3.06 -0.65
N ILE A 241 -9.82 -2.60 -1.81
CA ILE A 241 -9.47 -3.17 -3.12
C ILE A 241 -8.55 -2.25 -3.93
N GLY A 242 -7.95 -1.26 -3.27
CA GLY A 242 -6.91 -0.40 -3.81
C GLY A 242 -7.41 0.79 -4.62
N ARG A 243 -8.71 1.11 -4.59
CA ARG A 243 -9.20 2.34 -5.25
C ARG A 243 -8.79 3.54 -4.42
N GLN A 244 -8.23 4.54 -5.09
CA GLN A 244 -7.74 5.76 -4.47
C GLN A 244 -8.74 6.91 -4.68
N PHE A 245 -9.01 7.65 -3.61
CA PHE A 245 -9.87 8.83 -3.58
C PHE A 245 -9.01 10.01 -3.16
N PHE A 246 -8.89 10.98 -4.07
CA PHE A 246 -8.04 12.15 -3.89
C PHE A 246 -8.86 13.34 -3.41
N ALA A 247 -8.23 14.25 -2.70
CA ALA A 247 -8.84 15.51 -2.37
C ALA A 247 -8.84 16.45 -3.59
N ASP A 248 -9.71 17.46 -3.58
CA ASP A 248 -9.58 18.57 -4.53
C ASP A 248 -8.34 19.40 -4.12
N SER A 249 -7.26 19.24 -4.89
CA SER A 249 -5.89 19.61 -4.50
C SER A 249 -5.54 21.08 -4.70
N THR A 250 -6.51 21.93 -5.07
CA THR A 250 -6.26 23.32 -5.46
C THR A 250 -5.54 24.16 -4.39
N ASN A 251 -5.59 23.80 -3.09
CA ASN A 251 -4.96 24.56 -2.00
C ASN A 251 -4.37 23.69 -0.86
N LEU A 252 -3.95 22.45 -1.12
CA LEU A 252 -3.46 21.56 -0.06
C LEU A 252 -2.17 22.07 0.57
N VAL A 253 -1.20 22.45 -0.26
CA VAL A 253 0.09 22.98 0.20
C VAL A 253 -0.15 24.18 1.12
N ALA A 254 -0.91 25.19 0.66
CA ALA A 254 -1.25 26.37 1.47
C ALA A 254 -1.92 26.00 2.80
N THR A 255 -2.78 24.97 2.81
CA THR A 255 -3.43 24.48 4.04
C THR A 255 -2.45 23.79 4.99
N LEU A 256 -1.52 22.99 4.48
CA LEU A 256 -0.47 22.36 5.30
C LEU A 256 0.47 23.39 5.93
N PHE A 257 0.71 24.51 5.26
CA PHE A 257 1.49 25.62 5.81
C PHE A 257 0.82 26.34 6.99
N GLU A 258 -0.48 26.17 7.22
CA GLU A 258 -1.12 26.63 8.46
C GLU A 258 -0.55 25.91 9.69
N LEU A 259 0.06 24.72 9.52
CA LEU A 259 0.82 24.04 10.57
C LEU A 259 2.14 24.76 10.91
N PHE A 260 2.66 25.59 10.01
CA PHE A 260 3.98 26.25 10.08
C PHE A 260 3.85 27.77 9.83
N PRO A 261 3.18 28.52 10.73
CA PRO A 261 2.91 29.94 10.52
C PRO A 261 4.17 30.80 10.32
N GLU A 262 5.32 30.39 10.86
CA GLU A 262 6.62 31.03 10.67
C GLU A 262 7.15 30.94 9.22
N ARG A 263 6.66 29.97 8.44
CA ARG A 263 7.07 29.74 7.04
C ARG A 263 6.13 30.38 6.02
N LYS A 264 5.05 31.05 6.45
CA LYS A 264 4.05 31.68 5.55
C LYS A 264 4.64 32.70 4.56
N SER A 265 5.73 33.38 4.91
CA SER A 265 6.37 34.39 4.03
C SER A 265 7.02 33.79 2.77
N GLN A 266 7.25 32.48 2.74
CA GLN A 266 7.87 31.75 1.62
C GLN A 266 6.85 31.36 0.53
N LEU A 267 5.54 31.38 0.82
CA LEU A 267 4.47 31.08 -0.15
C LEU A 267 4.11 32.26 -1.06
N THR A 268 4.49 33.48 -0.68
CA THR A 268 4.16 34.73 -1.39
C THR A 268 5.24 35.20 -2.38
N LYS A 269 6.23 34.35 -2.69
CA LYS A 269 7.25 34.61 -3.72
C LYS A 269 7.13 33.59 -4.84
#